data_AF-A0A5B7C589-F1
#
_entry.id   AF-A0A5B7C589-F1
#
_cell.length_a   1.000
_cell.length_b   1.000
_cell.length_c   1.000
_cell.angle_alpha   90.00
_cell.angle_beta   90.00
_cell.angle_gamma   90.00
#
_symmetry.space_group_name_H-M   'P 1'
#
loop_
_entity.id
_entity.type
_entity.pdbx_description
1 polymer ?
#
loop_
_entity_poly.entity_id
_entity_poly.type
_entity_poly.pdbx_seq_one_letter_code
_entity_poly.pdbx_strand_id
1 'polypeptide(L)'
;MALLLGLKFARDIGIQDILFEGDCFSVISIVLCNFSPDCSSLGNIIEEVKQGLVSFRFSNCSHVRHSADGVAHEVAAFARGIPDDLYWIEEIPEIFWAALWQ
;
A
#
# COMPACT_ATOMS: atom_id res chain seq x y z
N MET A 1 5.30 -0.98 -5.80
CA MET A 1 4.24 -0.42 -6.66
C MET A 1 2.90 -0.35 -5.94
N ALA A 2 2.46 -1.41 -5.24
CA ALA A 2 1.19 -1.41 -4.48
C ALA A 2 1.02 -0.19 -3.54
N LEU A 3 2.05 0.14 -2.76
CA LEU A 3 2.06 1.34 -1.89
C LEU A 3 1.79 2.64 -2.66
N LEU A 4 2.44 2.86 -3.80
CA LEU A 4 2.24 4.05 -4.61
C LEU A 4 0.81 4.13 -5.19
N LEU A 5 0.29 3.00 -5.66
CA LEU A 5 -1.07 2.92 -6.19
C LEU A 5 -2.12 3.17 -5.09
N GLY A 6 -1.92 2.58 -3.90
CA GLY A 6 -2.79 2.83 -2.75
C GLY A 6 -2.80 4.29 -2.31
N LEU A 7 -1.64 4.96 -2.32
CA LEU A 7 -1.57 6.41 -2.02
C LEU A 7 -2.30 7.26 -3.05
N LYS A 8 -2.13 6.96 -4.35
CA LYS A 8 -2.84 7.67 -5.42
C LYS A 8 -4.35 7.48 -5.29
N PHE A 9 -4.79 6.24 -5.09
CA PHE A 9 -6.20 5.93 -4.88
C PHE A 9 -6.79 6.66 -3.67
N ALA A 10 -6.13 6.60 -2.51
CA ALA A 10 -6.58 7.26 -1.29
C ALA A 10 -6.74 8.78 -1.49
N ARG A 11 -5.82 9.40 -2.23
CA ARG A 11 -5.94 10.82 -2.60
C ARG A 11 -7.14 11.07 -3.52
N ASP A 12 -7.33 10.23 -4.54
CA ASP A 12 -8.40 10.38 -5.52
C ASP A 12 -9.79 10.28 -4.88
N ILE A 13 -9.94 9.48 -3.81
CA ILE A 13 -11.19 9.37 -3.04
C ILE A 13 -11.30 10.39 -1.88
N GLY A 14 -10.31 11.28 -1.73
CA GLY A 14 -10.36 12.39 -0.77
C GLY A 14 -9.98 12.05 0.67
N ILE A 15 -9.30 10.92 0.93
CA ILE A 15 -8.75 10.61 2.25
C ILE A 15 -7.66 11.63 2.60
N GLN A 16 -7.72 12.16 3.83
CA GLN A 16 -6.74 13.13 4.32
C GLN A 16 -5.80 12.57 5.39
N ASP A 17 -6.22 11.52 6.10
CA ASP A 17 -5.41 10.84 7.11
C ASP A 17 -5.25 9.38 6.72
N ILE A 18 -4.01 8.92 6.57
CA ILE A 18 -3.72 7.55 6.11
C ILE A 18 -2.69 6.86 7.01
N LEU A 19 -2.96 5.60 7.33
CA LEU A 19 -1.99 4.65 7.85
C LEU A 19 -1.83 3.55 6.80
N PHE A 20 -0.62 3.43 6.24
CA PHE A 20 -0.33 2.35 5.31
C PHE A 20 0.33 1.18 6.04
N GLU A 21 -0.20 -0.02 5.84
CA GLU A 21 0.35 -1.25 6.38
C GLU A 21 0.88 -2.11 5.23
N GLY A 22 2.07 -2.68 5.39
CA GLY A 22 2.62 -3.60 4.38
C GLY A 22 3.63 -4.58 4.96
N ASP A 23 3.74 -5.73 4.31
CA ASP A 23 4.63 -6.83 4.71
C ASP A 23 6.10 -6.65 4.30
N CYS A 24 6.37 -5.77 3.34
CA CYS A 24 7.70 -5.55 2.80
C CYS A 24 8.53 -4.59 3.66
N PHE A 25 9.23 -5.14 4.66
CA PHE A 25 10.06 -4.38 5.60
C PHE A 25 11.03 -3.42 4.91
N SER A 26 11.69 -3.84 3.84
CA SER A 26 12.64 -3.01 3.11
C SER A 26 11.99 -1.75 2.53
N VAL A 27 10.80 -1.87 1.95
CA VAL A 27 10.07 -0.72 1.38
C VAL A 27 9.62 0.22 2.50
N ILE A 28 9.00 -0.33 3.56
CA ILE A 28 8.53 0.48 4.70
C ILE A 28 9.70 1.20 5.36
N SER A 29 10.83 0.51 5.57
CA SER A 29 12.02 1.10 6.19
C SER A 29 12.62 2.22 5.33
N ILE A 30 12.73 2.05 4.00
CA ILE A 30 13.26 3.07 3.10
C ILE A 30 12.33 4.30 3.04
N VAL A 31 11.01 4.09 3.07
CA VAL A 31 10.03 5.19 3.07
C VAL A 31 10.10 6.00 4.37
N LEU A 32 10.27 5.33 5.51
CA LEU A 32 10.43 5.98 6.82
C LEU A 32 11.81 6.63 7.01
N CYS A 33 12.84 6.14 6.32
CA CYS A 33 14.19 6.67 6.39
C CYS A 33 14.38 7.89 5.44
N ASN A 34 14.64 9.06 6.03
CA ASN A 34 14.91 10.30 5.29
C ASN A 34 16.36 10.43 4.78
N PHE A 35 17.23 9.45 4.99
CA PHE A 35 18.69 9.69 4.98
C PHE A 35 19.45 9.48 3.66
N SER A 36 18.83 9.01 2.57
CA SER A 36 19.48 9.09 1.25
C SER A 36 18.51 8.95 0.10
N PRO A 37 18.69 9.70 -1.00
CA PRO A 37 18.05 9.39 -2.27
C PRO A 37 18.53 8.01 -2.69
N ASP A 38 17.59 7.08 -2.85
CA ASP A 38 17.91 5.75 -3.35
C ASP A 38 18.15 5.87 -4.86
N CYS A 39 19.39 5.73 -5.33
CA CYS A 39 19.74 5.79 -6.76
C CYS A 39 19.43 4.49 -7.51
N SER A 40 18.68 3.55 -6.90
CA SER A 40 18.20 2.34 -7.54
C SER A 40 17.10 2.63 -8.58
N SER A 41 16.79 1.66 -9.43
CA SER A 41 15.64 1.74 -10.35
C SER A 41 14.29 1.93 -9.61
N LEU A 42 14.22 1.59 -8.33
CA LEU A 42 13.07 1.84 -7.45
C LEU A 42 13.10 3.22 -6.79
N GLY A 43 14.23 3.94 -6.84
CA GLY A 43 14.41 5.27 -6.28
C GLY A 43 13.32 6.26 -6.66
N ASN A 44 13.00 6.34 -7.95
CA ASN A 44 11.95 7.22 -8.44
C ASN A 44 10.57 6.88 -7.84
N ILE A 45 10.27 5.59 -7.68
CA ILE A 45 9.00 5.13 -7.09
C ILE A 45 8.95 5.47 -5.60
N ILE A 46 10.07 5.28 -4.89
CA ILE A 46 10.19 5.63 -3.47
C ILE A 46 10.04 7.14 -3.25
N GLU A 47 10.68 7.96 -4.09
CA GLU A 47 10.55 9.41 -4.02
C GLU A 47 9.11 9.86 -4.33
N GLU A 48 8.45 9.28 -5.34
CA GLU A 48 7.02 9.50 -5.58
C GLU A 48 6.15 9.12 -4.38
N VAL A 49 6.45 7.99 -3.71
CA VAL A 49 5.75 7.57 -2.49
C VAL A 49 5.95 8.59 -1.37
N LYS A 50 7.19 9.04 -1.12
CA LYS A 50 7.51 10.05 -0.10
C LYS A 50 6.77 11.36 -0.37
N GLN A 51 6.81 11.85 -1.61
CA GLN A 51 6.04 13.03 -2.02
C GLN A 51 4.52 12.83 -1.87
N GLY A 52 4.05 11.62 -2.17
CA GLY A 52 2.68 11.19 -1.96
C GLY A 52 2.23 11.34 -0.51
N LEU A 53 3.03 10.83 0.42
CA LEU A 53 2.75 10.88 1.86
C LEU A 53 2.65 12.32 2.39
N VAL A 54 3.53 13.22 1.96
CA VAL A 54 3.52 14.64 2.38
C VAL A 54 2.22 15.38 1.97
N SER A 55 1.50 14.89 0.97
CA SER A 55 0.24 15.51 0.52
C SER A 55 -0.95 15.26 1.46
N PHE A 56 -0.85 14.31 2.37
CA PHE A 56 -1.89 14.01 3.35
C PHE A 56 -1.72 14.90 4.58
N ARG A 57 -2.83 15.19 5.27
CA ARG A 57 -2.81 15.90 6.56
C ARG A 57 -2.08 15.07 7.61
N PHE A 58 -2.33 13.76 7.61
CA PHE A 58 -1.61 12.79 8.41
C PHE A 58 -1.26 11.59 7.55
N SER A 59 -0.02 11.15 7.61
CA SER A 59 0.41 9.93 6.94
C SER A 59 1.43 9.18 7.78
N ASN A 60 1.27 7.87 7.90
CA ASN A 60 2.28 7.00 8.48
C ASN A 60 2.34 5.66 7.73
N CYS A 61 3.47 4.96 7.86
CA CYS A 61 3.66 3.62 7.33
C CYS A 61 4.07 2.68 8.47
N SER A 62 3.46 1.50 8.50
CA SER A 62 3.76 0.46 9.48
C SER A 62 4.09 -0.85 8.78
N HIS A 63 5.08 -1.56 9.32
CA HIS A 63 5.38 -2.91 8.88
C HIS A 63 4.48 -3.89 9.63
N VAL A 64 3.77 -4.73 8.88
CA VAL A 64 2.97 -5.82 9.44
C VAL A 64 3.61 -7.16 9.08
N ARG A 65 3.33 -8.20 9.87
CA ARG A 65 3.79 -9.54 9.53
C ARG A 65 3.07 -9.98 8.27
N HIS A 66 3.76 -10.73 7.40
CA HIS A 66 3.19 -11.28 6.17
C HIS A 66 1.89 -12.08 6.42
N SER A 67 1.77 -12.77 7.56
CA SER A 67 0.53 -13.45 7.96
C SER A 67 -0.65 -12.50 8.17
N ALA A 68 -0.40 -11.28 8.64
CA ALA A 68 -1.41 -10.24 8.82
C ALA A 68 -1.75 -9.49 7.51
N ASP A 69 -1.00 -9.74 6.42
CA ASP A 69 -1.23 -9.17 5.10
C ASP A 69 -1.81 -10.21 4.10
N GLY A 70 -2.33 -11.33 4.62
CA GLY A 70 -2.88 -12.42 3.81
C GLY A 70 -3.99 -11.95 2.88
N VAL A 71 -4.81 -11.00 3.33
CA VAL A 71 -5.86 -10.39 2.51
C VAL A 71 -5.28 -9.66 1.29
N ALA A 72 -4.28 -8.80 1.47
CA ALA A 72 -3.69 -8.08 0.33
C ALA A 72 -2.97 -9.03 -0.63
N HIS A 73 -2.38 -10.11 -0.10
CA HIS A 73 -1.78 -11.16 -0.92
C HIS A 73 -2.82 -11.85 -1.81
N GLU A 74 -3.95 -12.29 -1.25
CA GLU A 74 -5.04 -12.93 -2.00
C GLU A 74 -5.67 -11.97 -3.01
N VAL A 75 -5.87 -10.70 -2.63
CA VAL A 75 -6.38 -9.66 -3.55
C VAL A 75 -5.43 -9.45 -4.72
N ALA A 76 -4.12 -9.34 -4.47
CA ALA A 76 -3.12 -9.21 -5.52
C ALA A 76 -3.06 -10.46 -6.43
N ALA A 77 -3.30 -11.64 -5.86
CA ALA A 77 -3.37 -12.88 -6.63
C ALA A 77 -4.61 -12.93 -7.53
N PHE A 78 -5.76 -12.54 -7.02
CA PHE A 78 -7.04 -12.46 -7.71
C PHE A 78 -7.02 -11.43 -8.86
N ALA A 79 -6.45 -10.25 -8.62
CA ALA A 79 -6.40 -9.16 -9.60
C ALA A 79 -5.67 -9.55 -10.91
N ARG A 80 -4.76 -10.54 -10.88
CA ARG A 80 -4.07 -11.03 -12.10
C ARG A 80 -5.02 -11.62 -13.15
N GLY A 81 -6.21 -12.06 -12.74
CA GLY A 81 -7.21 -12.67 -13.62
C GLY A 81 -8.31 -11.71 -14.09
N ILE A 82 -8.29 -10.45 -13.65
CA ILE A 82 -9.34 -9.48 -13.97
C ILE A 82 -8.83 -8.50 -15.04
N PRO A 83 -9.55 -8.34 -16.16
CA PRO A 83 -9.14 -7.42 -17.23
C PRO A 83 -9.46 -5.95 -16.92
N ASP A 84 -10.40 -5.68 -16.01
CA ASP A 84 -10.89 -4.37 -15.64
C ASP A 84 -10.47 -3.96 -14.23
N ASP A 85 -10.43 -2.66 -13.96
CA ASP A 85 -10.18 -2.13 -12.61
C ASP A 85 -11.38 -2.39 -11.70
N LEU A 86 -11.13 -2.93 -10.51
CA LEU A 86 -12.14 -3.23 -9.50
C LEU A 86 -11.77 -2.57 -8.17
N TYR A 87 -12.72 -1.85 -7.58
CA TYR A 87 -12.54 -1.11 -6.33
C TYR A 87 -13.55 -1.56 -5.29
N TRP A 88 -13.07 -1.72 -4.05
CA TRP A 88 -13.90 -1.97 -2.88
C TRP A 88 -13.59 -0.92 -1.82
N ILE A 89 -14.63 -0.40 -1.18
CA ILE A 89 -14.54 0.62 -0.14
C ILE A 89 -15.35 0.09 1.05
N GLU A 90 -14.83 0.28 2.26
CA GLU A 90 -15.39 -0.17 3.56
C GLU A 90 -15.45 -1.70 3.76
N GLU A 91 -15.97 -2.45 2.80
CA GLU A 91 -16.11 -3.91 2.89
C GLU A 91 -15.32 -4.63 1.80
N ILE A 92 -14.62 -5.69 2.20
CA ILE A 92 -13.95 -6.59 1.27
C ILE A 92 -14.89 -7.74 0.88
N PRO A 93 -14.88 -8.21 -0.38
CA PRO A 93 -15.72 -9.33 -0.80
C PRO A 93 -15.53 -10.58 0.05
N GLU A 94 -16.62 -11.34 0.23
CA GLU A 94 -16.67 -12.53 1.08
C GLU A 94 -15.61 -13.59 0.74
N ILE A 95 -15.18 -13.65 -0.54
CA ILE A 95 -14.13 -14.56 -1.01
C ILE A 95 -12.79 -14.35 -0.27
N PHE A 96 -12.55 -13.16 0.28
CA PHE A 96 -11.32 -12.83 1.01
C PHE A 96 -11.46 -12.94 2.53
N TRP A 97 -12.65 -13.22 3.07
CA TRP A 97 -12.85 -13.27 4.52
C TRP A 97 -12.06 -14.37 5.21
N ALA A 98 -11.77 -15.46 4.50
CA ALA A 98 -10.92 -16.54 5.02
C ALA A 98 -9.48 -16.08 5.32
N ALA A 99 -9.02 -14.99 4.69
CA ALA A 99 -7.70 -14.42 4.92
C ALA A 99 -7.68 -13.37 6.05
N LEU A 100 -8.84 -12.94 6.58
CA LEU A 100 -8.92 -11.98 7.70
C LEU A 100 -8.55 -12.60 9.06
N TRP A 101 -8.59 -13.93 9.17
CA TRP A 101 -8.49 -14.66 10.45
C TRP A 101 -7.29 -15.62 10.51
N GLN A 102 -6.25 -15.37 9.71
CA GLN A 102 -4.99 -16.16 9.70
C GLN A 102 -3.87 -15.48 10.49
#